data_AF-A0A358EKG1-F1
#
_entry.id   AF-A0A358EKG1-F1
#
_cell.length_a   1.000
_cell.length_b   1.000
_cell.length_c   1.000
_cell.angle_alpha   90.00
_cell.angle_beta   90.00
_cell.angle_gamma   90.00
#
_symmetry.space_group_name_H-M   'P 1'
#
loop_
_entity.id
_entity.type
_entity.pdbx_description
1 polymer ?
#
loop_
_entity_poly.entity_id
_entity_poly.type
_entity_poly.pdbx_seq_one_letter_code
_entity_poly.pdbx_strand_id
1 'polypeptide(L)'
;HKAFIKSRWMPGWVDKVEYGKFGRAKVTVTLFGGMVDSLYADFKKGQKAMLASSENTLKHWAGGTAGTAQMASKGILLEVSKTNKRVPLGSSGIQVSLETDLVTEGFRPRKVIRIRPESWPILEVPREEYIHHNRDGIDIRFPTPAIFPKY
;
A
#
# COMPACT_ATOMS: atom_id res chain seq x y z
N HIS A 1 15.23 9.76 -4.35
CA HIS A 1 13.77 9.80 -4.10
C HIS A 1 12.97 8.87 -5.04
N LYS A 2 13.00 9.04 -6.38
CA LYS A 2 12.23 8.17 -7.32
C LYS A 2 12.53 6.66 -7.21
N ALA A 3 13.81 6.28 -7.14
CA ALA A 3 14.21 4.88 -6.99
C ALA A 3 13.70 4.23 -5.69
N PHE A 4 13.64 5.01 -4.61
CA PHE A 4 13.07 4.55 -3.34
C PHE A 4 11.56 4.33 -3.45
N ILE A 5 10.80 5.20 -4.12
CA ILE A 5 9.36 4.94 -4.32
C ILE A 5 9.13 3.75 -5.26
N LYS A 6 9.94 3.58 -6.30
CA LYS A 6 9.81 2.42 -7.20
C LYS A 6 10.08 1.08 -6.49
N SER A 7 11.05 1.05 -5.57
CA SER A 7 11.33 -0.13 -4.74
C SER A 7 10.33 -0.31 -3.60
N ARG A 8 9.94 0.79 -2.92
CA ARG A 8 9.06 0.78 -1.74
C ARG A 8 7.56 0.91 -2.03
N TRP A 9 7.21 0.95 -3.32
CA TRP A 9 5.86 1.07 -3.86
C TRP A 9 5.15 2.38 -3.47
N MET A 10 4.17 2.78 -4.27
CA MET A 10 3.46 4.04 -4.08
C MET A 10 2.49 3.91 -2.90
N PRO A 11 2.52 4.82 -1.91
CA PRO A 11 1.53 4.82 -0.85
C PRO A 11 0.19 5.41 -1.31
N GLY A 12 -0.89 4.86 -0.78
CA GLY A 12 -2.25 5.38 -0.94
C GLY A 12 -3.15 4.94 0.21
N TRP A 13 -4.29 5.59 0.37
CA TRP A 13 -5.33 5.14 1.30
C TRP A 13 -6.47 4.50 0.53
N VAL A 14 -7.15 3.53 1.14
CA VAL A 14 -8.32 2.91 0.55
C VAL A 14 -9.54 3.78 0.81
N ASP A 15 -10.19 4.24 -0.26
CA ASP A 15 -11.45 4.98 -0.19
C ASP A 15 -12.65 4.03 -0.04
N LYS A 16 -12.68 2.98 -0.87
CA LYS A 16 -13.81 2.06 -0.95
C LYS A 16 -13.35 0.66 -1.36
N VAL A 17 -14.02 -0.35 -0.82
CA VAL A 17 -13.93 -1.73 -1.30
C VAL A 17 -15.32 -2.20 -1.67
N GLU A 18 -15.46 -2.71 -2.89
CA GLU A 18 -16.67 -3.35 -3.37
C GLU A 18 -16.40 -4.84 -3.51
N TYR A 19 -16.99 -5.63 -2.63
CA TYR A 19 -16.87 -7.09 -2.66
C TYR A 19 -17.74 -7.65 -3.77
N GLY A 20 -17.13 -8.41 -4.66
CA GLY A 20 -17.79 -9.17 -5.72
C GLY A 20 -18.10 -10.60 -5.28
N LYS A 21 -18.47 -11.43 -6.27
CA LYS A 21 -18.68 -12.87 -6.06
C LYS A 21 -17.34 -13.61 -6.09
N PHE A 22 -17.24 -14.72 -5.34
CA PHE A 22 -16.07 -15.61 -5.33
C PHE A 22 -14.76 -14.97 -4.85
N GLY A 23 -14.81 -14.11 -3.84
CA GLY A 23 -13.60 -13.53 -3.21
C GLY A 23 -12.95 -12.37 -3.98
N ARG A 24 -13.46 -12.04 -5.17
CA ARG A 24 -13.04 -10.85 -5.91
C ARG A 24 -13.50 -9.58 -5.21
N ALA A 25 -12.69 -8.54 -5.24
CA ALA A 25 -13.15 -7.20 -4.91
C ALA A 25 -12.52 -6.14 -5.79
N LYS A 26 -13.27 -5.07 -5.98
CA LYS A 26 -12.80 -3.83 -6.57
C LYS A 26 -12.39 -2.89 -5.43
N VAL A 27 -11.10 -2.60 -5.35
CA VAL A 27 -10.51 -1.69 -4.37
C VAL A 27 -10.26 -0.35 -5.04
N THR A 28 -10.73 0.71 -4.41
CA THR A 28 -10.55 2.09 -4.84
C THR A 28 -9.59 2.79 -3.89
N VAL A 29 -8.54 3.38 -4.45
CA VAL A 29 -7.40 3.90 -3.68
C VAL A 29 -7.04 5.28 -4.18
N THR A 30 -6.84 6.23 -3.26
CA THR A 30 -6.26 7.54 -3.59
C THR A 30 -4.78 7.55 -3.25
N LEU A 31 -3.94 7.91 -4.23
CA LEU A 31 -2.50 7.98 -4.05
C LEU A 31 -2.12 9.24 -3.26
N PHE A 32 -1.10 9.12 -2.40
CA PHE A 32 -0.61 10.26 -1.62
C PHE A 32 0.10 11.27 -2.52
N GLY A 33 -0.01 12.55 -2.14
CA GLY A 33 0.61 13.68 -2.81
C GLY A 33 2.09 13.85 -2.44
N GLY A 34 2.76 14.79 -3.10
CA GLY A 34 4.17 15.14 -2.83
C GLY A 34 5.20 14.28 -3.56
N MET A 35 4.78 13.39 -4.46
CA MET A 35 5.67 12.61 -5.31
C MET A 35 5.90 13.30 -6.66
N VAL A 36 6.95 12.89 -7.37
CA VAL A 36 7.26 13.42 -8.69
C VAL A 36 6.27 12.91 -9.74
N ASP A 37 5.77 13.79 -10.61
CA ASP A 37 4.74 13.49 -11.63
C ASP A 37 5.00 12.25 -12.48
N SER A 38 6.27 12.00 -12.83
CA SER A 38 6.66 10.80 -13.59
C SER A 38 6.25 9.48 -12.92
N LEU A 39 6.14 9.46 -11.58
CA LEU A 39 5.73 8.25 -10.85
C LEU A 39 4.23 8.01 -10.95
N TYR A 40 3.42 9.06 -11.02
CA TYR A 40 1.99 8.93 -11.22
C TYR A 40 1.66 8.53 -12.66
N ALA A 41 2.44 9.01 -13.64
CA ALA A 41 2.29 8.65 -15.05
C ALA A 41 2.56 7.16 -15.35
N ASP A 42 3.26 6.46 -14.45
CA ASP A 42 3.51 5.02 -14.56
C ASP A 42 2.25 4.17 -14.28
N PHE A 43 1.17 4.76 -13.73
CA PHE A 43 -0.11 4.07 -13.51
C PHE A 43 -1.02 4.21 -14.73
N LYS A 44 -1.16 3.11 -15.48
CA LYS A 44 -1.99 3.05 -16.69
C LYS A 44 -3.13 2.06 -16.53
N LYS A 45 -4.27 2.37 -17.14
CA LYS A 45 -5.43 1.48 -17.22
C LYS A 45 -5.06 0.20 -18.00
N GLY A 46 -5.57 -0.94 -17.54
CA GLY A 46 -5.35 -2.26 -18.13
C GLY A 46 -4.04 -2.93 -17.71
N GLN A 47 -3.17 -2.24 -16.97
CA GLN A 47 -1.91 -2.81 -16.50
C GLN A 47 -2.11 -3.67 -15.25
N LYS A 48 -1.31 -4.74 -15.10
CA LYS A 48 -1.28 -5.49 -13.85
C LYS A 48 -0.64 -4.64 -12.76
N ALA A 49 -1.12 -4.80 -11.55
CA ALA A 49 -0.55 -4.16 -10.38
C ALA A 49 -0.63 -5.06 -9.15
N MET A 50 0.22 -4.77 -8.18
CA MET A 50 0.28 -5.46 -6.90
C MET A 50 -0.10 -4.48 -5.80
N LEU A 51 -0.87 -4.96 -4.82
CA LEU A 51 -1.31 -4.24 -3.65
C LEU A 51 -0.85 -4.97 -2.39
N ALA A 52 -0.18 -4.25 -1.49
CA ALA A 52 0.16 -4.73 -0.17
C ALA A 52 -0.40 -3.79 0.89
N SER A 53 -0.83 -4.35 2.02
CA SER A 53 -1.08 -3.57 3.23
C SER A 53 0.21 -2.93 3.71
N SER A 54 0.17 -1.67 4.12
CA SER A 54 1.38 -0.99 4.62
C SER A 54 1.63 -1.22 6.13
N GLU A 55 0.71 -1.91 6.83
CA GLU A 55 0.62 -2.12 8.30
C GLU A 55 1.04 -0.93 9.20
N ASN A 56 0.89 -1.06 10.51
CA ASN A 56 1.01 0.04 11.49
C ASN A 56 2.35 0.81 11.45
N THR A 57 3.36 0.30 10.77
CA THR A 57 4.70 0.90 10.68
C THR A 57 4.94 1.70 9.40
N LEU A 58 3.96 1.79 8.49
CA LEU A 58 4.06 2.46 7.18
C LEU A 58 5.16 1.90 6.25
N LYS A 59 5.84 0.82 6.66
CA LYS A 59 6.91 0.14 5.91
C LYS A 59 6.37 -1.11 5.21
N HIS A 60 7.13 -1.56 4.22
CA HIS A 60 6.86 -2.80 3.52
C HIS A 60 6.81 -4.00 4.47
N TRP A 61 5.76 -4.81 4.33
CA TRP A 61 5.69 -6.09 5.01
C TRP A 61 6.59 -7.10 4.28
N ALA A 62 7.67 -7.50 4.94
CA ALA A 62 8.47 -8.67 4.59
C ALA A 62 8.72 -9.45 5.89
N GLY A 63 7.80 -10.36 6.22
CA GLY A 63 7.92 -11.23 7.37
C GLY A 63 8.95 -12.32 7.11
N GLY A 64 10.23 -12.06 7.39
CA GLY A 64 11.29 -13.06 7.27
C GLY A 64 11.63 -13.42 5.82
N THR A 65 11.42 -14.69 5.43
CA THR A 65 11.78 -15.24 4.10
C THR A 65 10.79 -14.93 2.98
N ALA A 66 9.61 -14.39 3.30
CA ALA A 66 8.60 -14.05 2.30
C ALA A 66 8.66 -12.56 1.93
N GLY A 67 8.96 -12.27 0.66
CA GLY A 67 9.02 -10.91 0.14
C GLY A 67 7.64 -10.28 -0.04
N THR A 68 7.56 -8.95 -0.01
CA THR A 68 6.29 -8.20 -0.16
C THR A 68 5.54 -8.56 -1.44
N ALA A 69 6.25 -8.87 -2.53
CA ALA A 69 5.64 -9.31 -3.78
C ALA A 69 4.96 -10.68 -3.71
N GLN A 70 5.38 -11.57 -2.79
CA GLN A 70 4.76 -12.88 -2.59
C GLN A 70 3.46 -12.77 -1.79
N MET A 71 3.40 -11.83 -0.85
CA MET A 71 2.23 -11.60 0.00
C MET A 71 1.26 -10.54 -0.54
N ALA A 72 1.64 -9.84 -1.61
CA ALA A 72 0.80 -8.83 -2.23
C ALA A 72 -0.32 -9.46 -3.06
N SER A 73 -1.49 -8.86 -2.97
CA SER A 73 -2.62 -9.15 -3.83
C SER A 73 -2.35 -8.65 -5.24
N LYS A 74 -2.56 -9.51 -6.23
CA LYS A 74 -2.36 -9.19 -7.65
C LYS A 74 -3.70 -8.78 -8.24
N GLY A 75 -3.67 -7.82 -9.16
CA GLY A 75 -4.88 -7.38 -9.83
C GLY A 75 -4.63 -6.59 -11.08
N ILE A 76 -5.71 -6.11 -11.70
CA ILE A 76 -5.69 -5.30 -12.91
C ILE A 76 -6.20 -3.90 -12.57
N LEU A 77 -5.46 -2.88 -12.99
CA LEU A 77 -5.88 -1.49 -12.89
C LEU A 77 -7.03 -1.24 -13.87
N LEU A 78 -8.26 -1.10 -13.35
CA LEU A 78 -9.45 -0.85 -14.14
C LEU A 78 -9.59 0.61 -14.54
N GLU A 79 -9.20 1.52 -13.66
CA GLU A 79 -9.38 2.95 -13.85
C GLU A 79 -8.30 3.73 -13.12
N VAL A 80 -7.82 4.79 -13.77
CA VAL A 80 -6.93 5.79 -13.19
C VAL A 80 -7.55 7.14 -13.52
N SER A 81 -8.07 7.81 -12.51
CA SER A 81 -8.71 9.11 -12.66
C SER A 81 -7.94 10.18 -11.87
N LYS A 82 -7.84 11.37 -12.45
CA LYS A 82 -7.25 12.53 -11.78
C LYS A 82 -8.36 13.53 -11.52
N THR A 83 -8.55 13.90 -10.25
CA THR A 83 -9.55 14.87 -9.85
C THR A 83 -9.04 16.29 -10.13
N ASN A 84 -9.80 17.07 -10.90
CA ASN A 84 -9.50 18.48 -11.20
C ASN A 84 -9.96 19.46 -10.10
N LYS A 85 -10.59 18.97 -9.02
CA LYS A 85 -11.00 19.80 -7.88
C LYS A 85 -9.79 20.11 -6.99
N ARG A 86 -9.93 21.14 -6.14
CA ARG A 86 -8.92 21.50 -5.14
C ARG A 86 -8.61 20.29 -4.26
N VAL A 87 -7.42 19.72 -4.46
CA VAL A 87 -6.96 18.52 -3.77
C VAL A 87 -6.54 18.90 -2.34
N PRO A 88 -6.99 18.16 -1.30
CA PRO A 88 -6.57 18.42 0.07
C PRO A 88 -5.08 18.15 0.24
N LEU A 89 -4.45 18.85 1.19
CA LEU A 89 -3.02 18.72 1.47
C LEU A 89 -2.67 17.24 1.77
N GLY A 90 -1.64 16.72 1.10
CA GLY A 90 -1.20 15.32 1.26
C GLY A 90 -1.86 14.32 0.32
N SER A 91 -2.87 14.72 -0.47
CA SER A 91 -3.42 13.91 -1.56
C SER A 91 -2.81 14.32 -2.91
N SER A 92 -2.69 13.37 -3.84
CA SER A 92 -2.34 13.66 -5.24
C SER A 92 -3.57 14.00 -6.08
N GLY A 93 -4.78 13.71 -5.57
CA GLY A 93 -6.01 13.76 -6.34
C GLY A 93 -6.13 12.66 -7.40
N ILE A 94 -5.18 11.73 -7.43
CA ILE A 94 -5.17 10.60 -8.36
C ILE A 94 -5.74 9.39 -7.65
N GLN A 95 -6.84 8.89 -8.21
CA GLN A 95 -7.57 7.75 -7.72
C GLN A 95 -7.39 6.58 -8.70
N VAL A 96 -7.08 5.41 -8.15
CA VAL A 96 -6.87 4.18 -8.91
C VAL A 96 -7.87 3.13 -8.43
N SER A 97 -8.52 2.46 -9.38
CA SER A 97 -9.41 1.33 -9.11
C SER A 97 -8.74 0.05 -9.60
N LEU A 98 -8.70 -0.96 -8.74
CA LEU A 98 -8.06 -2.24 -9.03
C LEU A 98 -8.98 -3.40 -8.65
N GLU A 99 -9.09 -4.39 -9.54
CA GLU A 99 -9.78 -5.64 -9.26
C GLU A 99 -8.79 -6.71 -8.84
N THR A 100 -8.97 -7.25 -7.63
CA THR A 100 -8.13 -8.28 -7.03
C THR A 100 -8.97 -9.48 -6.65
N ASP A 101 -8.38 -10.67 -6.74
CA ASP A 101 -8.96 -11.95 -6.32
C ASP A 101 -8.71 -12.28 -4.85
N LEU A 102 -7.74 -11.60 -4.22
CA LEU A 102 -7.40 -11.77 -2.81
C LEU A 102 -7.63 -10.46 -2.05
N VAL A 103 -8.54 -10.50 -1.07
CA VAL A 103 -8.85 -9.36 -0.20
C VAL A 103 -8.48 -9.69 1.23
N THR A 104 -7.48 -8.99 1.77
CA THR A 104 -7.02 -9.11 3.15
C THR A 104 -7.58 -7.97 4.02
N GLU A 105 -7.44 -8.09 5.34
CA GLU A 105 -7.90 -7.06 6.29
C GLU A 105 -7.26 -5.68 6.04
N GLY A 106 -6.04 -5.66 5.49
CA GLY A 106 -5.31 -4.45 5.17
C GLY A 106 -5.94 -3.58 4.08
N PHE A 107 -6.91 -4.10 3.33
CA PHE A 107 -7.62 -3.32 2.31
C PHE A 107 -8.92 -2.69 2.81
N ARG A 108 -9.25 -2.78 4.10
CA ARG A 108 -10.46 -2.12 4.61
C ARG A 108 -10.41 -0.60 4.32
N PRO A 109 -11.57 0.04 4.08
CA PRO A 109 -11.63 1.50 3.93
C PRO A 109 -10.86 2.21 5.05
N ARG A 110 -10.19 3.31 4.70
CA ARG A 110 -9.38 4.13 5.62
C ARG A 110 -8.03 3.52 6.04
N LYS A 111 -7.68 2.32 5.55
CA LYS A 111 -6.34 1.75 5.72
C LYS A 111 -5.37 2.29 4.66
N VAL A 112 -4.08 2.23 4.98
CA VAL A 112 -2.98 2.65 4.11
C VAL A 112 -2.36 1.43 3.45
N ILE A 113 -2.11 1.55 2.16
CA ILE A 113 -1.60 0.48 1.32
C ILE A 113 -0.44 0.96 0.47
N ARG A 114 0.26 0.00 -0.11
CA ARG A 114 1.35 0.16 -1.06
C ARG A 114 0.93 -0.46 -2.39
N ILE A 115 0.96 0.31 -3.47
CA ILE A 115 0.62 -0.14 -4.82
C ILE A 115 1.82 -0.06 -5.76
N ARG A 116 2.01 -1.10 -6.56
CA ARG A 116 3.05 -1.20 -7.59
C ARG A 116 2.43 -1.51 -8.95
N PRO A 117 2.64 -0.70 -9.99
CA PRO A 117 2.36 -1.08 -11.36
C PRO A 117 3.43 -2.06 -11.87
N GLU A 118 3.06 -2.97 -12.77
CA GLU A 118 3.96 -4.00 -13.34
C GLU A 118 5.28 -3.44 -13.93
N SER A 119 5.28 -2.18 -14.37
CA SER A 119 6.42 -1.48 -14.95
C SER A 119 7.56 -1.19 -13.96
N TRP A 120 7.31 -1.31 -12.66
CA TRP A 120 8.32 -1.05 -11.63
C TRP A 120 9.09 -2.33 -11.28
N PRO A 121 10.37 -2.25 -10.91
CA PRO A 121 11.14 -3.43 -10.54
C PRO A 121 10.60 -4.08 -9.26
N ILE A 122 10.71 -5.40 -9.17
CA ILE A 122 10.55 -6.14 -7.90
C ILE A 122 11.92 -6.12 -7.23
N LEU A 123 12.06 -5.27 -6.22
CA LEU A 123 13.26 -5.22 -5.39
C LEU A 123 12.86 -5.61 -3.98
N GLU A 124 13.58 -6.57 -3.42
CA GLU A 124 13.47 -6.85 -2.01
C GLU A 124 14.10 -5.71 -1.21
N VAL A 125 13.51 -5.45 -0.05
CA VAL A 125 14.02 -4.46 0.89
C VAL A 125 15.37 -4.97 1.40
N PRO A 126 16.40 -4.12 1.59
CA PRO A 126 17.65 -4.58 2.22
C PRO A 126 17.39 -5.07 3.64
N ARG A 127 18.22 -6.01 4.13
CA ARG A 127 18.03 -6.70 5.42
C ARG A 127 17.94 -5.74 6.61
N GLU A 128 18.62 -4.61 6.52
CA GLU A 128 18.66 -3.55 7.53
C GLU A 128 17.33 -2.82 7.70
N GLU A 129 16.46 -2.85 6.67
CA GLU A 129 15.15 -2.21 6.70
C GLU A 129 14.01 -3.18 7.05
N TYR A 130 14.30 -4.48 7.23
CA TYR A 130 13.32 -5.48 7.66
C TYR A 130 12.81 -5.16 9.06
N ILE A 131 11.50 -5.33 9.23
CA ILE A 131 10.87 -5.31 10.55
C ILE A 131 10.55 -6.77 10.88
N HIS A 132 11.30 -7.33 11.82
CA HIS A 132 11.05 -8.69 12.29
C HIS A 132 10.07 -8.66 13.46
N HIS A 133 8.93 -9.35 13.36
CA HIS A 133 7.89 -9.34 14.41
C HIS A 133 8.43 -9.57 15.84
N ASN A 134 9.36 -10.52 16.03
CA ASN A 134 9.95 -10.79 17.37
C ASN A 134 11.05 -9.80 17.81
N ARG A 135 11.70 -9.08 16.89
CA ARG A 135 12.83 -8.18 17.23
C ARG A 135 12.42 -6.71 17.23
N ASP A 136 11.58 -6.35 16.27
CA ASP A 136 11.16 -5.00 15.93
C ASP A 136 9.64 -4.83 16.06
N GLY A 137 8.98 -5.76 16.75
CA GLY A 137 7.55 -5.77 16.99
C GLY A 137 7.05 -4.48 17.62
N ILE A 138 5.77 -4.19 17.41
CA ILE A 138 5.16 -2.94 17.89
C ILE A 138 5.28 -2.80 19.41
N ASP A 139 5.23 -3.92 20.14
CA ASP A 139 5.34 -3.98 21.60
C ASP A 139 6.75 -3.65 22.13
N ILE A 140 7.78 -3.71 21.27
CA ILE A 140 9.15 -3.32 21.62
C ILE A 140 9.36 -1.82 21.37
N ARG A 141 8.69 -1.25 20.36
CA ARG A 141 8.81 0.17 20.02
C ARG A 141 7.91 1.07 20.85
N PHE A 142 6.73 0.58 21.23
CA PHE A 142 5.75 1.37 21.97
C PHE A 142 5.64 0.82 23.40
N PRO A 143 5.60 1.71 24.40
CA PRO A 143 5.46 1.29 25.79
C PRO A 143 4.16 0.50 25.97
N THR A 144 4.27 -0.63 26.65
CA THR A 144 3.10 -1.46 26.98
C THR A 144 2.16 -0.70 27.92
N PRO A 145 0.85 -1.03 27.94
CA PRO A 145 -0.13 -0.38 28.81
C PRO A 145 0.21 -0.40 30.31
N ALA A 146 1.21 -1.19 30.72
CA ALA A 146 1.80 -1.19 32.06
C ALA A 146 2.37 0.18 32.49
N ILE A 147 2.61 1.11 31.56
CA ILE A 147 3.01 2.49 31.90
C ILE A 147 1.88 3.31 32.54
N PHE A 148 0.61 2.91 32.34
CA PHE A 148 -0.52 3.62 32.93
C PHE A 148 -0.70 3.16 34.38
N PRO A 149 -0.91 4.09 35.34
CA PRO A 149 -1.20 3.73 36.71
C PRO A 149 -2.49 2.90 36.77
N LYS A 150 -2.47 1.83 37.57
CA LYS A 150 -3.67 1.05 37.85
C LYS A 150 -4.53 1.87 38.81
N TYR A 151 -5.72 2.26 38.36
CA TYR A 151 -6.76 2.85 39.21
C TYR A 151 -7.36 1.80 40.14
#